data_AF-A0A0K8U8Q4-F1
#
_entry.id   AF-A0A0K8U8Q4-F1
#
_cell.length_a   1.000
_cell.length_b   1.000
_cell.length_c   1.000
_cell.angle_alpha   90.00
_cell.angle_beta   90.00
_cell.angle_gamma   90.00
#
_symmetry.space_group_name_H-M   'P 1'
#
loop_
_entity.id
_entity.type
_entity.pdbx_description
1 polymer ?
#
loop_
_entity_poly.entity_id
_entity_poly.type
_entity_poly.pdbx_seq_one_letter_code
_entity_poly.pdbx_strand_id
1 'polypeptide(L)'
;MLSRIDSVAAIKCFKCGVTVEKNYIQNITVLTPMCTKFDWSENFIIDCPFSTMCLKTISTLHLQNEKQNAITRGCAPQKDTKQVFKNRRWQQEYSVQEVYDEG
;
A
#
# COMPACT_ATOMS: atom_id res chain seq x y z
N MET A 1 -13.00 16.71 28.01
CA MET A 1 -13.34 16.95 26.60
C MET A 1 -12.41 16.08 25.77
N LEU A 2 -12.81 14.83 25.51
CA LEU A 2 -12.00 13.85 24.77
C LEU A 2 -12.23 14.09 23.28
N SER A 3 -11.21 14.59 22.59
CA SER A 3 -11.22 14.79 21.14
C SER A 3 -11.47 13.45 20.45
N ARG A 4 -12.60 13.35 19.74
CA ARG A 4 -12.85 12.32 18.74
C ARG A 4 -11.68 12.34 17.76
N ILE A 5 -10.86 11.30 17.79
CA ILE A 5 -10.05 10.95 16.63
C ILE A 5 -11.11 10.45 15.65
N ASP A 6 -11.52 11.29 14.69
CA ASP A 6 -12.29 10.82 13.55
C ASP A 6 -11.47 9.68 12.95
N SER A 7 -12.00 8.46 13.06
CA SER A 7 -11.44 7.30 12.39
C SER A 7 -11.60 7.57 10.90
N VAL A 8 -10.60 8.20 10.29
CA VAL A 8 -10.49 8.26 8.83
C VAL A 8 -10.49 6.81 8.39
N ALA A 9 -11.61 6.37 7.81
CA ALA A 9 -11.75 5.02 7.32
C ALA A 9 -10.71 4.85 6.21
N ALA A 10 -9.63 4.12 6.51
CA ALA A 10 -8.62 3.79 5.54
C ALA A 10 -9.29 3.10 4.34
N ILE A 11 -8.88 3.47 3.11
CA ILE A 11 -9.40 2.76 1.94
C ILE A 11 -8.96 1.30 2.00
N LYS A 12 -9.81 0.41 1.51
CA LYS A 12 -9.51 -1.01 1.38
C LYS A 12 -9.12 -1.34 -0.05
N CYS A 13 -7.99 -2.01 -0.23
CA CYS A 13 -7.48 -2.41 -1.52
C CYS A 13 -7.18 -3.90 -1.58
N PHE A 14 -7.24 -4.47 -2.78
CA PHE A 14 -6.70 -5.81 -3.02
C PHE A 14 -5.17 -5.76 -3.05
N LYS A 15 -4.52 -6.70 -2.37
CA LYS A 15 -3.07 -6.87 -2.36
C LYS A 15 -2.66 -8.29 -2.77
N CYS A 16 -1.80 -8.36 -3.78
CA CYS A 16 -1.15 -9.59 -4.20
C CYS A 16 0.17 -9.28 -4.93
N GLY A 17 1.11 -10.22 -4.85
CA GLY A 17 2.43 -10.11 -5.47
C GLY A 17 2.63 -11.10 -6.62
N VAL A 18 3.79 -11.00 -7.29
CA VAL A 18 4.20 -11.98 -8.31
C VAL A 18 4.53 -13.32 -7.64
N THR A 19 5.19 -13.26 -6.49
CA THR A 19 5.52 -14.39 -5.62
C THR A 19 4.89 -14.19 -4.24
N VAL A 20 4.94 -15.23 -3.40
CA VAL A 20 4.51 -15.12 -2.00
C VAL A 20 5.54 -14.30 -1.24
N GLU A 21 5.13 -13.17 -0.66
CA GLU A 21 5.99 -12.34 0.19
C GLU A 21 5.63 -12.57 1.66
N LYS A 22 6.65 -12.70 2.52
CA LYS A 22 6.49 -12.77 3.97
C LYS A 22 7.07 -11.51 4.59
N ASN A 23 6.20 -10.72 5.19
CA ASN A 23 6.59 -9.51 5.90
C ASN A 23 6.44 -9.74 7.41
N TYR A 24 7.44 -9.35 8.20
CA TYR A 24 7.37 -9.41 9.66
C TYR A 24 7.09 -8.01 10.19
N ILE A 25 5.87 -7.78 10.67
CA ILE A 25 5.45 -6.49 11.23
C ILE A 25 5.04 -6.75 12.67
N GLN A 26 5.74 -6.11 13.63
CA GLN A 26 5.37 -6.16 15.05
C GLN A 26 5.17 -7.60 15.59
N ASN A 27 6.09 -8.53 15.25
CA ASN A 27 6.03 -9.96 15.60
C ASN A 27 4.88 -10.76 14.97
N ILE A 28 4.17 -10.19 13.98
CA ILE A 28 3.15 -10.88 13.19
C ILE A 28 3.71 -11.12 11.78
N THR A 29 3.58 -12.36 11.30
CA THR A 29 3.92 -12.71 9.92
C THR A 29 2.73 -12.38 9.03
N VAL A 30 2.88 -11.35 8.19
CA VAL A 30 1.89 -10.96 7.18
C VAL A 30 2.28 -11.58 5.85
N LEU A 31 1.39 -12.39 5.29
CA LEU A 31 1.60 -13.07 4.01
C LEU A 31 0.93 -12.28 2.88
N THR A 32 1.70 -11.92 1.86
CA THR A 32 1.13 -11.43 0.59
C THR A 32 0.94 -12.62 -0.35
N PRO A 33 -0.30 -12.96 -0.75
CA PRO A 33 -0.56 -14.05 -1.68
C PRO A 33 -0.14 -13.70 -3.12
N MET A 34 -0.01 -14.72 -3.97
CA MET A 34 0.29 -14.54 -5.39
C MET A 34 -0.94 -14.07 -6.17
N CYS A 35 -0.77 -13.14 -7.11
CA CYS A 35 -1.86 -12.68 -7.97
C CYS A 35 -2.38 -13.75 -8.94
N THR A 36 -1.61 -14.81 -9.20
CA THR A 36 -2.07 -15.97 -9.98
C THR A 36 -3.21 -16.74 -9.29
N LYS A 37 -3.35 -16.58 -7.97
CA LYS A 37 -4.43 -17.18 -7.16
C LYS A 37 -5.49 -16.15 -6.75
N PHE A 38 -5.47 -14.96 -7.34
CA PHE A 38 -6.40 -13.89 -7.01
C PHE A 38 -7.84 -14.29 -7.36
N ASP A 39 -8.71 -14.27 -6.36
CA ASP A 39 -10.10 -14.77 -6.46
C ASP A 39 -11.14 -13.76 -5.94
N TRP A 40 -10.74 -12.50 -5.70
CA TRP A 40 -11.58 -11.45 -5.12
C TRP A 40 -12.06 -11.70 -3.68
N SER A 41 -11.54 -12.73 -3.01
CA SER A 41 -11.88 -13.02 -1.62
C SER A 41 -11.29 -11.99 -0.65
N GLU A 42 -11.85 -11.95 0.56
CA GLU A 42 -11.39 -11.09 1.65
C GLU A 42 -9.93 -11.34 2.05
N ASN A 43 -9.39 -12.52 1.73
CA ASN A 43 -7.99 -12.88 1.98
C ASN A 43 -6.99 -11.97 1.24
N PHE A 44 -7.46 -11.27 0.20
CA PHE A 44 -6.66 -10.33 -0.57
C PHE A 44 -6.90 -8.88 -0.15
N ILE A 45 -7.82 -8.60 0.78
CA ILE A 45 -8.17 -7.24 1.17
C ILE A 45 -7.23 -6.77 2.29
N ILE A 46 -6.68 -5.56 2.14
CA ILE A 46 -5.89 -4.88 3.17
C ILE A 46 -6.36 -3.44 3.36
N ASP A 47 -6.11 -2.90 4.56
CA ASP A 47 -6.29 -1.48 4.85
C ASP A 47 -5.09 -0.67 4.36
N CYS A 48 -5.35 0.44 3.66
CA CYS A 48 -4.35 1.37 3.14
C CYS A 48 -4.52 2.75 3.80
N PRO A 49 -4.05 2.95 5.04
CA PRO A 49 -4.29 4.19 5.79
C PRO A 49 -3.55 5.41 5.25
N PHE A 50 -2.56 5.20 4.37
CA PHE A 50 -1.74 6.27 3.78
C PHE A 50 -1.90 6.38 2.26
N SER A 51 -3.08 6.01 1.75
CA SER A 51 -3.38 6.02 0.32
C SER A 51 -4.78 6.59 0.07
N THR A 52 -4.94 7.30 -1.04
CA THR A 52 -6.24 7.78 -1.54
C THR A 52 -6.76 6.93 -2.70
N MET A 53 -5.94 6.04 -3.27
CA MET A 53 -6.33 5.09 -4.31
C MET A 53 -5.59 3.74 -4.23
N CYS A 54 -6.14 2.73 -4.89
CA CYS A 54 -5.50 1.43 -5.06
C CYS A 54 -4.65 1.39 -6.34
N LEU A 55 -3.55 0.64 -6.30
CA LEU A 55 -2.66 0.44 -7.43
C LEU A 55 -2.81 -0.98 -8.00
N LYS A 56 -2.87 -1.07 -9.33
CA LYS A 56 -2.71 -2.32 -10.09
C LYS A 56 -1.60 -2.10 -11.10
N THR A 57 -0.51 -2.85 -10.97
CA THR A 57 0.62 -2.79 -11.91
C THR A 57 0.57 -4.00 -12.82
N ILE A 58 0.73 -3.77 -14.13
CA ILE A 58 0.89 -4.82 -15.13
C ILE A 58 2.27 -4.62 -15.73
N SER A 59 3.18 -5.58 -15.48
CA SER A 59 4.55 -5.54 -15.96
C SER A 59 4.70 -6.55 -17.09
N THR A 60 5.14 -6.10 -18.25
CA THR A 60 5.45 -6.95 -19.40
C THR A 60 6.96 -7.16 -19.49
N LEU A 61 7.42 -8.36 -19.21
CA LEU A 61 8.81 -8.77 -19.37
C LEU A 61 9.01 -9.28 -20.80
N HIS A 62 9.95 -8.66 -21.52
CA HIS A 62 10.35 -9.07 -22.86
C HIS A 62 11.59 -9.96 -22.75
N LEU A 63 11.41 -11.26 -22.96
CA LEU A 63 12.48 -12.26 -23.04
C LEU A 63 12.86 -12.46 -24.52
N GLN A 64 13.98 -13.15 -24.77
CA GLN A 64 14.56 -13.29 -26.11
C GLN A 64 13.55 -13.82 -27.15
N ASN A 65 12.68 -14.74 -26.76
CA ASN A 65 11.69 -15.37 -27.66
C ASN A 65 10.25 -15.30 -27.14
N GLU A 66 10.00 -14.69 -25.98
CA GLU A 66 8.67 -14.69 -25.36
C GLU A 66 8.38 -13.39 -24.60
N LYS A 67 7.11 -13.14 -24.35
CA LYS A 67 6.65 -12.06 -23.46
C LYS A 67 5.96 -12.70 -22.26
N GLN A 68 6.35 -12.26 -21.07
CA GLN A 68 5.73 -12.70 -19.83
C GLN A 68 5.06 -11.51 -19.14
N ASN A 69 3.80 -11.65 -18.78
CA ASN A 69 3.07 -10.64 -18.03
C ASN A 69 3.05 -11.00 -16.54
N ALA A 70 3.36 -10.03 -15.68
CA ALA A 70 3.20 -10.11 -14.24
C ALA A 70 2.20 -9.05 -13.79
N ILE A 71 1.35 -9.41 -12.82
CA ILE A 71 0.37 -8.50 -12.22
C ILE A 71 0.70 -8.39 -10.75
N THR A 72 0.66 -7.17 -10.21
CA THR A 72 0.65 -6.92 -8.78
C THR A 72 -0.48 -5.96 -8.42
N ARG A 73 -0.96 -6.05 -7.18
CA ARG A 73 -2.01 -5.17 -6.63
C ARG A 73 -1.60 -4.72 -5.24
N GLY A 74 -1.99 -3.51 -4.84
CA GLY A 74 -1.76 -3.02 -3.48
C GLY A 74 -2.20 -1.58 -3.27
N CYS A 75 -1.72 -0.99 -2.18
CA CYS A 75 -1.91 0.42 -1.85
C CYS A 75 -1.05 1.31 -2.76
N ALA A 76 -1.55 2.46 -3.20
CA ALA A 76 -0.71 3.46 -3.87
C ALA A 76 0.21 4.16 -2.86
N PRO A 77 1.54 4.24 -3.10
CA PRO A 77 2.45 4.92 -2.18
C PRO A 77 2.31 6.44 -2.31
N GLN A 78 1.59 7.05 -1.36
CA GLN A 78 1.40 8.52 -1.29
C GLN A 78 1.83 9.08 0.08
N LYS A 79 2.45 8.22 0.89
CA LYS A 79 2.96 8.56 2.22
C LYS A 79 4.22 9.39 2.11
N ASP A 80 4.13 10.65 2.47
CA ASP A 80 5.28 11.49 2.77
C ASP A 80 5.61 11.38 4.27
N THR A 81 6.90 11.29 4.59
CA THR A 81 7.39 11.10 5.96
C THR A 81 8.41 12.18 6.28
N LYS A 82 8.07 13.06 7.23
CA LYS A 82 8.93 14.17 7.64
C LYS A 82 9.34 14.02 9.10
N GLN A 83 10.52 14.53 9.42
CA GLN A 83 10.96 14.74 10.79
C GLN A 83 10.69 16.20 11.15
N VAL A 84 9.82 16.43 12.12
CA VAL A 84 9.47 17.78 12.58
C VAL A 84 9.98 17.93 14.00
N PHE A 85 10.72 19.01 14.25
CA PHE A 85 11.23 19.30 15.59
C PHE A 85 10.16 20.03 16.41
N LYS A 86 9.55 19.32 17.38
CA LYS A 86 8.52 19.85 18.27
C LYS A 86 8.88 19.49 19.71
N ASN A 87 8.67 20.43 20.65
CA ASN A 87 8.92 20.19 22.08
C ASN A 87 10.32 19.64 22.40
N ARG A 88 11.35 20.20 21.75
CA ARG A 88 12.77 19.80 21.90
C ARG A 88 13.07 18.35 21.49
N ARG A 89 12.21 17.72 20.70
CA ARG A 89 12.40 16.35 20.19
C ARG A 89 12.03 16.29 18.71
N TRP A 90 12.70 15.40 17.98
CA TRP A 90 12.28 15.05 16.63
C TRP A 90 11.07 14.12 16.71
N GLN A 91 10.02 14.47 15.97
CA GLN A 91 8.80 13.69 15.84
C GLN A 91 8.58 13.36 14.37
N GLN A 92 8.27 12.10 14.09
CA GLN A 92 7.98 11.65 12.74
C GLN A 92 6.51 11.93 12.42
N GLU A 93 6.26 12.74 11.40
CA GLU A 93 4.92 13.07 10.91
C GLU A 93 4.70 12.44 9.54
N TYR A 94 3.48 11.95 9.34
CA TYR A 94 3.04 11.32 8.09
C TYR A 94 1.98 12.18 7.45
N SER A 95 2.14 12.48 6.17
CA SER A 95 1.13 13.16 5.36
C SER A 95 0.87 12.37 4.09
N VAL A 96 -0.38 12.37 3.64
CA VAL A 96 -0.76 11.86 2.32
C VAL A 96 -1.02 13.07 1.44
N GLN A 97 -0.30 13.19 0.33
CA GLN A 97 -0.53 14.27 -0.62
C GLN A 97 -1.61 13.84 -1.62
N GLU A 98 -2.60 14.70 -1.84
CA GLU A 98 -3.59 14.49 -2.89
C GLU A 98 -2.96 14.70 -4.27
N VAL A 99 -3.64 14.20 -5.31
CA VAL A 99 -3.22 14.42 -6.70
C VAL A 99 -3.18 15.93 -6.91
N TYR A 100 -2.04 16.44 -7.40
CA TYR A 100 -1.93 17.85 -7.74
C TYR A 100 -2.86 18.17 -8.91
N ASP A 101 -3.47 19.35 -8.92
CA ASP A 101 -4.22 19.79 -10.09
C ASP A 101 -3.26 19.93 -11.27
N GLU A 102 -3.55 19.23 -12.38
CA GLU A 102 -2.91 19.54 -13.66
C GLU A 102 -3.52 20.86 -14.17
N GLY A 103 -2.66 21.87 -14.34
CA GLY A 103 -3.06 23.20 -14.80
C GLY A 103 -3.56 23.24 -16.24
#